data_AF-A0A0G0RGE9-F1
#
_entry.id   AF-A0A0G0RGE9-F1
#
_cell.length_a   1.000
_cell.length_b   1.000
_cell.length_c   1.000
_cell.angle_alpha   90.00
_cell.angle_beta   90.00
_cell.angle_gamma   90.00
#
_symmetry.space_group_name_H-M   'P 1'
#
loop_
_entity.id
_entity.type
_entity.pdbx_description
1 polymer ?
#
loop_
_entity_poly.entity_id
_entity_poly.type
_entity_poly.pdbx_seq_one_letter_code
_entity_poly.pdbx_strand_id
1 'polypeptide(L)'
;MVRVNVQAVADEVVKKRIAALAEIIASSTHKDSVMVAAFNLAGIGTKQSSNALMYLIEQTKDPVLREVMAASLITFSPHRNDYKERLHSKFSAAFVIDAFAAIEDIAPALRETLLWQEITTAIEQSLGGPGD
;
A
#
# COMPACT_ATOMS: atom_id res chain seq x y z
N MET A 1 20.02 -19.20 -27.09
CA MET A 1 19.39 -17.88 -26.82
C MET A 1 18.51 -18.06 -25.58
N VAL A 2 18.93 -17.57 -24.41
CA VAL A 2 18.15 -17.69 -23.17
C VAL A 2 16.99 -16.70 -23.26
N ARG A 3 15.74 -17.20 -23.27
CA ARG A 3 14.56 -16.33 -23.16
C ARG A 3 14.45 -15.92 -21.70
N VAL A 4 14.79 -14.67 -21.39
CA VAL A 4 14.53 -14.09 -20.07
C VAL A 4 13.01 -13.97 -19.92
N ASN A 5 12.48 -14.57 -18.85
CA ASN A 5 11.09 -14.36 -18.46
C ASN A 5 11.00 -13.01 -17.74
N VAL A 6 10.64 -11.96 -18.49
CA VAL A 6 10.56 -10.57 -17.99
C VAL A 6 9.58 -10.45 -16.82
N GLN A 7 8.49 -11.22 -16.80
CA GLN A 7 7.54 -11.21 -15.69
C GLN A 7 8.18 -11.72 -14.40
N ALA A 8 8.90 -12.85 -14.48
CA ALA A 8 9.58 -13.41 -13.31
C ALA A 8 10.62 -12.44 -12.73
N VAL A 9 11.34 -11.71 -13.59
CA VAL A 9 12.29 -10.66 -13.17
C VAL A 9 11.56 -9.49 -12.51
N ALA A 10 10.45 -9.04 -13.08
CA ALA A 10 9.64 -7.97 -12.51
C ALA A 10 9.11 -8.33 -11.12
N ASP A 11 8.57 -9.54 -10.95
CA ASP A 11 8.06 -10.04 -9.67
C ASP A 11 9.16 -10.12 -8.61
N GLU A 12 10.36 -10.56 -8.99
CA GLU A 12 11.52 -10.61 -8.09
C GLU A 12 11.95 -9.22 -7.64
N VAL A 13 12.00 -8.25 -8.57
CA VAL A 13 12.34 -6.86 -8.27
C VAL A 13 11.30 -6.24 -7.34
N VAL A 14 10.01 -6.48 -7.56
CA VAL A 14 8.94 -6.00 -6.67
C VAL A 14 9.10 -6.58 -5.26
N LYS A 15 9.33 -7.90 -5.13
CA LYS A 15 9.56 -8.55 -3.83
C LYS A 15 10.77 -7.96 -3.09
N LYS A 16 11.89 -7.78 -3.80
CA LYS A 16 13.11 -7.15 -3.23
C LYS A 16 12.85 -5.72 -2.78
N ARG A 17 12.10 -4.94 -3.56
CA ARG A 17 11.74 -3.56 -3.20
C ARG A 17 10.84 -3.50 -1.98
N ILE A 18 9.84 -4.39 -1.88
CA ILE A 18 8.98 -4.52 -0.70
C ILE A 18 9.83 -4.80 0.54
N ALA A 19 10.74 -5.78 0.46
CA ALA A 19 11.60 -6.16 1.57
C ALA A 19 12.50 -5.00 2.02
N ALA A 20 13.17 -4.32 1.10
CA ALA A 20 14.04 -3.19 1.41
C ALA A 20 13.29 -2.02 2.06
N LEU A 21 12.09 -1.67 1.56
CA LEU A 21 11.27 -0.61 2.15
C LEU A 21 10.76 -0.99 3.54
N ALA A 22 10.32 -2.24 3.73
CA ALA A 22 9.89 -2.74 5.03
C ALA A 22 11.04 -2.72 6.06
N GLU A 23 12.26 -3.06 5.63
CA GLU A 23 13.46 -2.97 6.47
C GLU A 23 13.76 -1.52 6.88
N ILE A 24 13.69 -0.56 5.96
CA ILE A 24 13.87 0.87 6.27
C ILE A 24 12.85 1.31 7.33
N ILE A 25 11.58 0.94 7.17
CA ILE A 25 10.52 1.29 8.12
C ILE A 25 10.79 0.67 9.51
N ALA A 26 11.19 -0.60 9.54
CA ALA A 26 11.39 -1.33 10.80
C ALA A 26 12.65 -0.90 11.56
N SER A 27 13.69 -0.47 10.86
CA SER A 27 15.01 -0.16 11.44
C SER A 27 15.28 1.34 11.64
N SER A 28 14.60 2.21 10.89
CA SER A 28 14.86 3.65 10.94
C SER A 28 14.27 4.31 12.19
N THR A 29 15.07 5.17 12.81
CA THR A 29 14.62 6.10 13.86
C THR A 29 14.27 7.48 13.29
N HIS A 30 14.57 7.73 12.01
CA HIS A 30 14.27 8.98 11.33
C HIS A 30 12.87 8.94 10.72
N LYS A 31 11.97 9.78 11.25
CA LYS A 31 10.57 9.86 10.83
C LYS A 31 10.41 10.14 9.34
N ASP A 32 11.25 11.00 8.77
CA ASP A 32 11.20 11.33 7.34
C ASP A 32 11.50 10.12 6.45
N SER A 33 12.48 9.29 6.84
CA SER A 33 12.81 8.06 6.13
C SER A 33 11.67 7.05 6.21
N VAL A 34 11.04 6.92 7.39
CA VAL A 34 9.87 6.04 7.57
C VAL A 34 8.70 6.52 6.70
N MET A 35 8.44 7.84 6.67
CA MET A 35 7.37 8.42 5.87
C MET A 35 7.59 8.16 4.37
N VAL A 36 8.77 8.43 3.85
CA VAL A 36 9.11 8.20 2.43
C VAL A 36 9.03 6.70 2.10
N ALA A 37 9.52 5.83 2.98
CA ALA A 37 9.47 4.39 2.76
C ALA A 37 8.03 3.84 2.81
N ALA A 38 7.19 4.33 3.73
CA ALA A 38 5.78 3.94 3.83
C ALA A 38 4.98 4.38 2.60
N PHE A 39 5.18 5.63 2.15
CA PHE A 39 4.63 6.13 0.89
C PHE A 39 5.00 5.21 -0.29
N ASN A 40 6.30 4.92 -0.45
CA ASN A 40 6.78 4.08 -1.54
C ASN A 40 6.25 2.65 -1.44
N LEU A 41 6.13 2.10 -0.22
CA LEU A 41 5.64 0.74 0.00
C LEU A 41 4.15 0.64 -0.35
N ALA A 42 3.33 1.60 0.07
CA ALA A 42 1.92 1.66 -0.33
C ALA A 42 1.79 1.84 -1.85
N GLY A 43 2.58 2.75 -2.44
CA GLY A 43 2.57 3.07 -3.87
C GLY A 43 3.10 1.97 -4.80
N ILE A 44 3.71 0.89 -4.29
CA ILE A 44 3.95 -0.32 -5.10
C ILE A 44 2.63 -0.91 -5.60
N GLY A 45 1.54 -0.70 -4.86
CA GLY A 45 0.19 -1.00 -5.36
C GLY A 45 -0.16 -2.48 -5.40
N THR A 46 0.63 -3.36 -4.77
CA THR A 46 0.30 -4.79 -4.69
C THR A 46 -0.33 -5.13 -3.35
N LYS A 47 -1.10 -6.22 -3.31
CA LYS A 47 -1.62 -6.76 -2.05
C LYS A 47 -0.50 -7.16 -1.08
N GLN A 48 0.63 -7.64 -1.62
CA GLN A 48 1.81 -7.97 -0.81
C GLN A 48 2.39 -6.72 -0.13
N SER A 49 2.53 -5.59 -0.85
CA SER A 49 3.07 -4.36 -0.27
C SER A 49 2.12 -3.75 0.77
N SER A 50 0.81 -3.83 0.52
CA SER A 50 -0.23 -3.38 1.45
C SER A 50 -0.27 -4.24 2.72
N ASN A 51 -0.13 -5.57 2.59
CA ASN A 51 -0.01 -6.49 3.72
C ASN A 51 1.24 -6.19 4.56
N ALA A 52 2.38 -5.95 3.92
CA ALA A 52 3.61 -5.61 4.62
C ALA A 52 3.47 -4.31 5.41
N LEU A 53 2.87 -3.28 4.81
CA LEU A 53 2.63 -2.01 5.49
C LEU A 53 1.63 -2.15 6.66
N MET A 54 0.54 -2.89 6.47
CA MET A 54 -0.41 -3.18 7.55
C MET A 54 0.23 -3.94 8.71
N TYR A 55 1.09 -4.92 8.41
CA TYR A 55 1.85 -5.62 9.44
C TYR A 55 2.74 -4.66 10.24
N LEU A 56 3.46 -3.76 9.57
CA LEU A 56 4.31 -2.76 10.24
C LEU A 56 3.48 -1.79 11.12
N ILE A 57 2.29 -1.38 10.67
CA ILE A 57 1.35 -0.58 11.48
C ILE A 57 0.97 -1.28 12.80
N GLU A 58 0.82 -2.61 12.77
CA GLU A 58 0.44 -3.42 13.94
C GLU A 58 1.61 -3.65 14.90
N GLN A 59 2.85 -3.67 14.39
CA GLN A 59 4.05 -3.91 15.20
C GLN A 59 4.66 -2.62 15.77
N THR A 60 4.54 -1.49 15.07
CA THR A 60 5.12 -0.22 15.52
C THR A 60 4.38 0.30 16.74
N LYS A 61 5.14 0.79 17.73
CA LYS A 61 4.59 1.34 18.98
C LYS A 61 4.48 2.86 18.98
N ASP A 62 5.31 3.55 18.19
CA ASP A 62 5.25 5.00 18.04
C ASP A 62 3.94 5.40 17.35
N PRO A 63 3.02 6.12 18.02
CA PRO A 63 1.72 6.45 17.46
C PRO A 63 1.82 7.34 16.21
N VAL A 64 2.80 8.25 16.16
CA VAL A 64 3.00 9.15 15.02
C VAL A 64 3.44 8.34 13.80
N LEU A 65 4.38 7.41 13.97
CA LEU A 65 4.81 6.56 12.86
C LEU A 65 3.68 5.62 12.39
N ARG A 66 2.86 5.11 13.31
CA ARG A 66 1.67 4.30 12.95
C ARG A 66 0.68 5.09 12.11
N GLU A 67 0.39 6.33 12.50
CA GLU A 67 -0.52 7.21 11.76
C GLU A 67 0.04 7.54 10.37
N VAL A 68 1.34 7.85 10.26
CA VAL A 68 2.00 8.09 8.97
C VAL A 68 1.88 6.88 8.03
N MET A 69 2.14 5.68 8.55
CA MET A 69 1.99 4.44 7.76
C MET A 69 0.54 4.16 7.38
N ALA A 70 -0.42 4.37 8.30
CA ALA A 70 -1.84 4.19 8.02
C ALA A 70 -2.35 5.19 6.97
N ALA A 71 -1.97 6.47 7.09
CA ALA A 71 -2.29 7.48 6.09
C ALA A 71 -1.66 7.11 4.72
N SER A 72 -0.42 6.61 4.69
CA SER A 72 0.21 6.15 3.45
C SER A 72 -0.56 5.00 2.80
N LEU A 73 -1.00 4.01 3.60
CA LEU A 73 -1.81 2.91 3.13
C LEU A 73 -3.14 3.39 2.55
N ILE A 74 -3.85 4.26 3.27
CA ILE A 74 -5.15 4.80 2.85
C ILE A 74 -5.00 5.64 1.58
N THR A 75 -3.97 6.46 1.48
CA THR A 75 -3.80 7.38 0.35
C THR A 75 -3.33 6.67 -0.92
N PHE A 76 -2.35 5.78 -0.81
CA PHE A 76 -1.60 5.31 -1.98
C PHE A 76 -1.85 3.85 -2.34
N SER A 77 -2.48 3.05 -1.46
CA SER A 77 -2.80 1.67 -1.81
C SER A 77 -4.12 1.58 -2.61
N PRO A 78 -4.12 0.86 -3.75
CA PRO A 78 -5.35 0.47 -4.42
C PRO A 78 -6.16 -0.53 -3.58
N HIS A 79 -5.51 -1.24 -2.64
CA HIS A 79 -6.14 -2.22 -1.73
C HIS A 79 -6.58 -1.63 -0.39
N ARG A 80 -6.57 -0.30 -0.21
CA ARG A 80 -6.92 0.36 1.07
C ARG A 80 -8.24 -0.11 1.69
N ASN A 81 -9.24 -0.42 0.87
CA ASN A 81 -10.56 -0.84 1.34
C ASN A 81 -10.52 -2.20 2.04
N ASP A 82 -9.64 -3.12 1.64
CA ASP A 82 -9.44 -4.43 2.29
C ASP A 82 -9.02 -4.29 3.76
N TYR A 83 -8.46 -3.14 4.15
CA TYR A 83 -7.93 -2.91 5.50
C TYR A 83 -8.79 -1.96 6.33
N LYS A 84 -9.91 -1.44 5.81
CA LYS A 84 -10.71 -0.40 6.47
C LYS A 84 -11.16 -0.81 7.88
N GLU A 85 -11.72 -2.01 8.04
CA GLU A 85 -12.14 -2.54 9.34
C GLU A 85 -10.96 -2.72 10.31
N ARG A 86 -9.84 -3.26 9.80
CA ARG A 86 -8.62 -3.42 10.60
C ARG A 86 -8.11 -2.07 11.09
N LEU A 87 -8.10 -1.05 10.24
CA LEU A 87 -7.72 0.31 10.61
C LEU A 87 -8.67 0.90 11.66
N HIS A 88 -9.98 0.72 11.52
CA HIS A 88 -10.96 1.11 12.55
C HIS A 88 -10.70 0.46 13.92
N SER A 89 -10.21 -0.78 13.95
CA SER A 89 -9.87 -1.45 15.22
C SER A 89 -8.60 -0.90 15.90
N LYS A 90 -7.79 -0.11 15.17
CA LYS A 90 -6.44 0.33 15.60
C LYS A 90 -6.31 1.82 15.83
N PHE A 91 -7.20 2.62 15.23
CA PHE A 91 -7.17 4.07 15.25
C PHE A 91 -8.54 4.63 15.61
N SER A 92 -8.61 5.91 15.93
CA SER A 92 -9.89 6.57 16.19
C SER A 92 -10.77 6.54 14.94
N ALA A 93 -12.09 6.47 15.14
CA ALA A 93 -13.03 6.54 14.03
C ALA A 93 -12.85 7.84 13.22
N ALA A 94 -12.63 8.97 13.90
CA ALA A 94 -12.38 10.26 13.27
C ALA A 94 -11.17 10.20 12.31
N PHE A 95 -10.01 9.70 12.78
CA PHE A 95 -8.82 9.57 11.92
C PHE A 95 -9.11 8.75 10.66
N VAL A 96 -9.74 7.58 10.81
CA VAL A 96 -9.99 6.69 9.67
C VAL A 96 -11.01 7.32 8.72
N ILE A 97 -12.10 7.89 9.23
CA ILE A 97 -13.13 8.54 8.41
C ILE A 97 -12.53 9.71 7.63
N ASP A 98 -11.83 10.61 8.31
CA ASP A 98 -11.25 11.82 7.69
C ASP A 98 -10.20 11.45 6.63
N ALA A 99 -9.35 10.45 6.92
CA ALA A 99 -8.34 9.99 5.96
C ALA A 99 -8.96 9.37 4.71
N PHE A 100 -10.01 8.54 4.85
CA PHE A 100 -10.70 7.97 3.69
C PHE A 100 -11.49 9.03 2.91
N ALA A 101 -12.16 9.97 3.61
CA ALA A 101 -12.91 11.06 2.99
C ALA A 101 -12.00 11.99 2.18
N ALA A 102 -10.82 12.35 2.71
CA ALA A 102 -9.83 13.16 1.99
C ALA A 102 -9.42 12.52 0.65
N ILE A 103 -9.35 11.19 0.59
CA ILE A 103 -9.10 10.48 -0.67
C ILE A 103 -10.32 10.45 -1.56
N GLU A 104 -11.53 10.30 -1.01
CA GLU A 104 -12.76 10.38 -1.80
C GLU A 104 -12.98 11.74 -2.46
N ASP A 105 -12.46 12.83 -1.87
CA ASP A 105 -12.46 14.17 -2.46
C ASP A 105 -11.39 14.36 -3.54
N ILE A 106 -10.22 13.73 -3.42
CA ILE A 106 -9.14 13.76 -4.43
C ILE A 106 -9.40 12.74 -5.56
N ALA A 107 -10.11 11.67 -5.24
CA ALA A 107 -10.31 10.49 -6.07
C ALA A 107 -11.05 10.68 -7.40
N PRO A 108 -12.00 11.62 -7.60
CA PRO A 108 -12.74 11.67 -8.85
C PRO A 108 -11.80 11.98 -10.03
N ALA A 109 -10.90 12.95 -9.86
CA ALA A 109 -9.92 13.31 -10.89
C ALA A 109 -8.88 12.19 -11.14
N LEU A 110 -8.46 11.46 -10.10
CA LEU A 110 -7.52 10.34 -10.24
C LEU A 110 -8.18 9.09 -10.86
N ARG A 111 -9.43 8.76 -10.50
CA ARG A 111 -10.20 7.62 -11.05
C ARG A 111 -10.61 7.82 -12.50
N GLU A 112 -10.66 9.06 -12.98
CA GLU A 112 -10.85 9.36 -14.40
C GLU A 112 -9.56 9.32 -15.21
N THR A 113 -8.38 9.22 -14.57
CA THR A 113 -7.15 9.00 -15.34
C THR A 113 -7.14 7.59 -15.91
N LEU A 114 -6.81 7.48 -17.19
CA LEU A 114 -6.68 6.20 -17.89
C LEU A 114 -5.74 5.23 -17.15
N LEU A 115 -4.64 5.76 -16.61
CA LEU A 115 -3.66 4.99 -15.85
C LEU A 115 -4.26 4.33 -14.59
N TRP A 116 -5.14 5.03 -13.87
CA TRP A 116 -5.75 4.47 -12.66
C TRP A 116 -6.80 3.42 -12.98
N GLN A 117 -7.52 3.58 -14.09
CA GLN A 117 -8.46 2.58 -14.61
C GLN A 117 -7.72 1.32 -15.07
N GLU A 118 -6.60 1.48 -15.77
CA GLU A 118 -5.74 0.36 -16.21
C GLU A 118 -5.17 -0.40 -15.02
N ILE A 119 -4.67 0.30 -13.99
CA ILE A 119 -4.15 -0.31 -12.76
C ILE A 119 -5.25 -1.07 -12.02
N THR A 120 -6.43 -0.46 -11.84
CA THR A 120 -7.56 -1.10 -11.14
C THR A 120 -8.03 -2.35 -11.89
N THR A 121 -8.18 -2.26 -13.21
CA THR A 121 -8.58 -3.37 -14.07
C THR A 121 -7.57 -4.52 -14.01
N ALA A 122 -6.26 -4.22 -14.07
CA ALA A 122 -5.22 -5.24 -13.96
C ALA A 122 -5.24 -5.95 -12.59
N ILE A 123 -5.51 -5.21 -11.51
CA ILE A 123 -5.65 -5.77 -10.16
C ILE A 123 -6.87 -6.70 -10.08
N GLU A 124 -8.03 -6.27 -10.58
CA GLU A 124 -9.26 -7.08 -10.58
C GLU A 124 -9.11 -8.36 -11.41
N GLN A 125 -8.47 -8.28 -12.58
CA GLN A 125 -8.19 -9.44 -13.43
C GLN A 125 -7.21 -10.42 -12.77
N SER A 126 -6.25 -9.94 -11.97
CA SER A 126 -5.35 -10.80 -11.20
C SER A 126 -6.03 -11.53 -10.03
N LEU A 127 -7.17 -11.00 -9.54
CA LEU A 127 -7.99 -11.60 -8.48
C LEU A 127 -9.14 -12.47 -9.04
N GLY A 128 -9.39 -12.42 -10.35
CA GLY A 128 -10.49 -13.10 -11.05
C GLY A 128 -10.06 -14.24 -11.98
N GLY A 129 -8.97 -14.96 -11.67
CA GLY A 129 -8.73 -16.29 -12.28
C GLY A 129 -9.78 -17.29 -11.79
N PRO A 130 -10.27 -18.21 -12.65
CA PRO A 130 -11.53 -18.93 -12.44
C PRO A 130 -11.49 -19.76 -11.17
N GLY A 131 -12.64 -19.84 -10.50
CA GLY A 131 -12.83 -20.76 -9.40
C GLY A 131 -12.47 -22.18 -9.80
N ASP A 132 -11.70 -22.83 -8.94
CA ASP A 132 -11.75 -24.27 -8.70
C ASP A 132 -12.50 -24.49 -7.37
#